data_AF-A0A327K2L4-F1
#
_entry.id   AF-A0A327K2L4-F1
#
_cell.length_a   1.000
_cell.length_b   1.000
_cell.length_c   1.000
_cell.angle_alpha   90.00
_cell.angle_beta   90.00
_cell.angle_gamma   90.00
#
_symmetry.space_group_name_H-M   'P 1'
#
loop_
_entity.id
_entity.type
_entity.pdbx_description
1 polymer ?
#
loop_
_entity_poly.entity_id
_entity_poly.type
_entity_poly.pdbx_seq_one_letter_code
_entity_poly.pdbx_strand_id
1 'polypeptide(L)'
;EQKYASVTVAEDNQAVIDRCSVVILAVRPQHAAAALKDLVFPKERPVISLLARTPLAQLASLVAPATEIARAIPLPPVRTRSGITPVFPAGGEAK
;
A
#
# COMPACT_ATOMS: atom_id res chain seq x y z
N GLU A 1 -22.14 -7.61 -6.94
CA GLU A 1 -22.86 -6.33 -6.73
C GLU A 1 -21.95 -5.33 -6.06
N GLN A 2 -22.01 -4.05 -6.47
CA GLN A 2 -21.13 -2.99 -5.96
C GLN A 2 -21.79 -2.27 -4.79
N LYS A 3 -21.25 -2.44 -3.57
CA LYS A 3 -21.81 -1.90 -2.32
C LYS A 3 -21.70 -0.37 -2.20
N TYR A 4 -20.74 0.24 -2.91
CA TYR A 4 -20.47 1.69 -2.82
C TYR A 4 -20.32 2.27 -4.23
N ALA A 5 -21.12 3.28 -4.56
CA ALA A 5 -21.13 3.92 -5.89
C ALA A 5 -19.78 4.56 -6.26
N SER A 6 -18.99 4.99 -5.27
CA SER A 6 -17.67 5.60 -5.47
C SER A 6 -16.51 4.59 -5.59
N VAL A 7 -16.77 3.28 -5.46
CA VAL A 7 -15.71 2.26 -5.46
C VAL A 7 -15.70 1.51 -6.78
N THR A 8 -14.63 1.65 -7.56
CA THR A 8 -14.43 0.84 -8.77
C THR A 8 -13.53 -0.34 -8.44
N VAL A 9 -13.94 -1.56 -8.84
CA VAL A 9 -13.08 -2.75 -8.77
C VAL A 9 -12.35 -2.86 -10.12
N ALA A 10 -11.03 -2.77 -10.09
CA ALA A 10 -10.21 -2.93 -11.29
C ALA A 10 -10.13 -4.41 -11.70
N GLU A 11 -9.72 -4.66 -12.95
CA GLU A 11 -9.57 -6.01 -13.50
C GLU A 11 -8.43 -6.80 -12.83
N ASP A 12 -7.34 -6.11 -12.48
CA ASP A 12 -6.19 -6.66 -11.80
C ASP A 12 -5.47 -5.61 -10.94
N ASN A 13 -4.38 -6.01 -10.29
CA ASN A 13 -3.59 -5.13 -9.43
C ASN A 13 -2.80 -4.08 -10.23
N GLN A 14 -2.43 -4.35 -11.49
CA GLN A 14 -1.69 -3.39 -12.30
C GLN A 14 -2.59 -2.22 -12.70
N ALA A 15 -3.83 -2.52 -13.10
CA ALA A 15 -4.85 -1.52 -13.41
C ALA A 15 -5.16 -0.60 -12.21
N VAL A 16 -5.01 -1.08 -10.97
CA VAL A 16 -5.07 -0.23 -9.77
C VAL A 16 -3.90 0.74 -9.73
N ILE A 17 -2.66 0.26 -9.90
CA ILE A 17 -1.44 1.08 -9.85
C ILE A 17 -1.45 2.14 -10.96
N ASP A 18 -1.92 1.80 -12.14
CA ASP A 18 -1.94 2.70 -13.30
C ASP A 18 -2.93 3.86 -13.14
N ARG A 19 -4.06 3.61 -12.45
CA ARG A 19 -5.17 4.59 -12.32
C ARG A 19 -5.13 5.41 -11.02
N CYS A 20 -4.42 4.96 -10.00
CA CYS A 20 -4.41 5.61 -8.69
C CYS A 20 -3.18 6.51 -8.50
N SER A 21 -3.35 7.69 -7.90
CA SER A 21 -2.21 8.56 -7.56
C SER A 21 -1.37 8.04 -6.39
N VAL A 22 -1.96 7.23 -5.50
CA VAL A 22 -1.33 6.60 -4.32
C VAL A 22 -1.79 5.15 -4.24
N VAL A 23 -0.88 4.24 -3.86
CA VAL A 23 -1.19 2.80 -3.70
C VAL A 23 -1.12 2.40 -2.24
N ILE A 24 -2.14 1.68 -1.75
CA ILE A 24 -2.16 1.13 -0.39
C ILE A 24 -1.99 -0.40 -0.45
N LEU A 25 -0.93 -0.93 0.15
CA LEU A 25 -0.70 -2.37 0.26
C LEU A 25 -1.43 -2.92 1.48
N ALA A 26 -2.57 -3.57 1.24
CA ALA A 26 -3.42 -4.14 2.29
C ALA A 26 -3.54 -5.68 2.20
N VAL A 27 -2.59 -6.35 1.54
CA VAL A 27 -2.54 -7.81 1.48
C VAL A 27 -2.02 -8.41 2.78
N ARG A 28 -2.12 -9.73 2.94
CA ARG A 28 -1.50 -10.42 4.08
C ARG A 28 0.02 -10.51 3.87
N PRO A 29 0.88 -10.35 4.90
CA PRO A 29 2.33 -10.36 4.74
C PRO A 29 2.88 -11.59 3.99
N GLN A 30 2.34 -12.78 4.25
CA GLN A 30 2.75 -14.02 3.58
C GLN A 30 2.46 -14.06 2.07
N HIS A 31 1.57 -13.19 1.58
CA HIS A 31 1.16 -13.12 0.19
C HIS A 31 1.77 -11.94 -0.56
N ALA A 32 2.49 -11.05 0.14
CA ALA A 32 3.00 -9.82 -0.44
C ALA A 32 3.95 -10.08 -1.62
N ALA A 33 4.93 -10.98 -1.46
CA ALA A 33 5.85 -11.30 -2.54
C ALA A 33 5.12 -11.82 -3.79
N ALA A 34 4.20 -12.77 -3.62
CA ALA A 34 3.46 -13.35 -4.74
C ALA A 34 2.48 -12.36 -5.40
N ALA A 35 1.88 -11.46 -4.62
CA ALA A 35 0.92 -10.48 -5.14
C ALA A 35 1.61 -9.32 -5.87
N LEU A 36 2.87 -9.03 -5.55
CA LEU A 36 3.61 -7.87 -6.05
C LEU A 36 4.66 -8.21 -7.11
N LYS A 37 5.05 -9.49 -7.25
CA LYS A 37 6.19 -9.94 -8.08
C LYS A 37 6.21 -9.43 -9.53
N ASP A 38 5.04 -9.30 -10.16
CA ASP A 38 4.91 -8.95 -11.59
C ASP A 38 4.35 -7.53 -11.77
N LEU A 39 4.19 -6.77 -10.68
CA LEU A 39 3.63 -5.43 -10.72
C LEU A 39 4.70 -4.39 -10.99
N VAL A 40 4.37 -3.44 -11.84
CA VAL A 40 5.23 -2.31 -12.18
C VAL A 40 4.79 -1.09 -11.40
N PHE A 41 5.64 -0.66 -10.47
CA PHE A 41 5.45 0.56 -9.70
C PHE A 41 6.22 1.73 -10.35
N PRO A 42 5.55 2.82 -10.75
CA PRO A 42 6.26 4.03 -11.16
C PRO A 42 7.14 4.58 -10.03
N LYS A 43 8.30 5.15 -10.35
CA LYS A 43 9.25 5.67 -9.36
C LYS A 43 8.62 6.72 -8.44
N GLU A 44 7.79 7.57 -9.02
CA GLU A 44 7.11 8.69 -8.36
C GLU A 44 5.81 8.26 -7.69
N ARG A 45 5.42 6.97 -7.73
CA ARG A 45 4.18 6.48 -7.13
C ARG A 45 4.35 6.34 -5.61
N PRO A 46 3.63 7.10 -4.78
CA PRO A 46 3.69 6.92 -3.35
C PRO A 46 3.00 5.62 -2.94
N VAL A 47 3.64 4.86 -2.06
CA VAL A 47 3.15 3.59 -1.55
C VAL A 47 2.98 3.66 -0.04
N ILE A 48 1.78 3.33 0.45
CA ILE A 48 1.47 3.19 1.88
C ILE A 48 1.28 1.71 2.18
N SER A 49 2.14 1.13 3.01
CA SER A 49 2.05 -0.27 3.41
C SER A 49 1.32 -0.45 4.74
N LEU A 50 0.33 -1.33 4.76
CA LEU A 50 -0.35 -1.83 5.97
C LEU A 50 0.19 -3.21 6.40
N LEU A 51 1.25 -3.70 5.75
CA LEU A 51 1.78 -5.04 5.99
C LEU A 51 2.40 -5.13 7.40
N ALA A 52 1.80 -5.97 8.23
CA ALA A 52 2.28 -6.20 9.58
C ALA A 52 3.69 -6.82 9.57
N ARG A 53 4.59 -6.29 10.41
CA ARG A 53 5.96 -6.78 10.61
C ARG A 53 6.87 -6.79 9.37
N THR A 54 6.50 -6.12 8.28
CA THR A 54 7.39 -5.97 7.11
C THR A 54 8.29 -4.73 7.28
N PRO A 55 9.62 -4.87 7.34
CA PRO A 55 10.55 -3.75 7.45
C PRO A 55 10.50 -2.82 6.21
N LEU A 56 10.86 -1.54 6.38
CA LEU A 56 10.81 -0.56 5.29
C LEU A 56 11.74 -0.94 4.13
N ALA A 57 12.95 -1.43 4.40
CA ALA A 57 13.88 -1.89 3.35
C ALA A 57 13.32 -3.05 2.52
N GLN A 58 12.59 -3.98 3.15
CA GLN A 58 11.93 -5.07 2.44
C GLN A 58 10.77 -4.53 1.58
N LEU A 59 10.01 -3.56 2.09
CA LEU A 59 8.96 -2.90 1.30
C LEU A 59 9.57 -2.18 0.09
N ALA A 60 10.65 -1.42 0.27
CA ALA A 60 11.35 -0.75 -0.80
C ALA A 60 11.81 -1.71 -1.90
N SER A 61 12.28 -2.90 -1.52
CA SER A 61 12.64 -3.93 -2.48
C SER A 61 11.42 -4.51 -3.23
N LEU A 62 10.27 -4.64 -2.56
CA LEU A 62 9.04 -5.19 -3.13
C LEU A 62 8.33 -4.25 -4.10
N VAL A 63 8.54 -2.94 -3.98
CA VAL A 63 7.86 -1.93 -4.81
C VAL A 63 8.83 -1.07 -5.63
N ALA A 64 10.10 -1.46 -5.71
CA ALA A 64 11.07 -0.79 -6.56
C ALA A 64 10.53 -0.72 -8.01
N PRO A 65 10.72 0.41 -8.73
CA PRO A 65 11.54 1.58 -8.40
C PRO A 65 10.87 2.66 -7.53
N ALA A 66 9.67 2.45 -6.96
CA ALA A 66 9.03 3.48 -6.13
C ALA A 66 9.90 3.87 -4.92
N THR A 67 10.10 5.17 -4.72
CA THR A 67 10.97 5.71 -3.65
C THR A 67 10.20 6.30 -2.49
N GLU A 68 8.97 6.77 -2.71
CA GLU A 68 8.12 7.33 -1.66
C GLU A 68 7.31 6.23 -0.96
N ILE A 69 7.80 5.76 0.19
CA ILE A 69 7.20 4.62 0.89
C ILE A 69 6.98 4.97 2.35
N ALA A 70 5.73 4.84 2.80
CA ALA A 70 5.34 4.94 4.19
C ALA A 70 4.75 3.63 4.70
N ARG A 71 4.91 3.37 5.99
CA ARG A 71 4.22 2.29 6.71
C ARG A 71 3.17 2.89 7.61
N ALA A 72 1.95 2.38 7.52
CA ALA A 72 0.88 2.70 8.45
C ALA A 72 0.49 1.43 9.22
N ILE A 73 0.27 1.56 10.53
CA ILE A 73 -0.07 0.42 11.40
C ILE A 73 -1.48 0.63 11.97
N PRO A 74 -2.54 0.35 11.19
CA PRO A 74 -3.90 0.50 11.67
C PRO A 74 -4.21 -0.53 12.75
N LEU A 75 -4.93 -0.10 13.80
CA LEU A 75 -5.49 -0.96 14.83
C LEU A 75 -6.98 -1.20 14.59
N PRO A 76 -7.61 -2.23 15.20
CA PRO A 76 -9.03 -2.52 15.02
C PRO A 76 -10.01 -1.31 15.13
N PRO A 77 -9.77 -0.29 15.98
CA PRO A 77 -10.62 0.91 16.05
C PRO A 77 -10.74 1.75 14.78
N VAL A 78 -9.93 1.51 13.72
CA VAL A 78 -10.12 2.20 12.42
C VAL A 78 -11.51 1.96 11.83
N ARG A 79 -12.15 0.83 12.16
CA ARG A 79 -13.52 0.51 11.74
C ARG A 79 -14.54 1.55 12.23
N THR A 80 -14.38 2.04 13.45
CA THR A 80 -15.25 3.02 14.11
C THR A 80 -14.69 4.43 14.05
N ARG A 81 -13.54 4.63 13.38
CA ARG A 81 -12.81 5.91 13.30
C ARG A 81 -12.44 6.49 14.67
N SER A 82 -12.28 5.64 15.68
CA SER A 82 -12.08 6.03 17.08
C SER A 82 -10.68 5.68 17.60
N GLY A 83 -9.67 5.80 16.73
CA GLY A 83 -8.29 5.46 17.06
C GLY A 83 -7.28 6.22 16.21
N ILE A 84 -6.01 6.03 16.52
CA ILE A 84 -4.88 6.66 15.84
C ILE A 84 -4.17 5.61 14.99
N THR A 85 -3.81 5.98 13.75
CA THR A 85 -2.95 5.16 12.90
C THR A 85 -1.56 5.80 12.85
N PRO A 86 -0.54 5.22 13.49
CA PRO A 86 0.83 5.69 13.33
C PRO A 86 1.30 5.45 11.90
N VAL A 87 1.99 6.45 11.34
CA VAL A 87 2.56 6.43 9.99
C VAL A 87 4.03 6.83 10.06
N PHE A 88 4.91 6.05 9.42
CA PHE A 88 6.34 6.35 9.34
C PHE A 88 6.95 5.84 8.02
N PRO A 89 7.77 6.64 7.32
CA PRO A 89 7.98 8.08 7.52
C PRO A 89 6.69 8.89 7.33
N ALA A 90 6.63 10.13 7.82
CA ALA A 90 5.45 11.00 7.74
C ALA A 90 5.16 11.57 6.32
N GLY A 91 5.68 10.90 5.28
CA GLY A 91 5.79 11.39 3.90
C GLY A 91 7.22 11.80 3.57
N GLY A 92 7.76 11.30 2.45
CA GLY A 92 9.15 11.52 1.99
C GLY A 92 9.79 10.24 1.43
N GLU A 93 10.92 10.39 0.75
CA GLU A 93 11.68 9.25 0.20
C GLU A 93 12.10 8.29 1.33
N ALA A 94 11.89 6.99 1.11
CA ALA A 94 12.43 5.95 1.98
C ALA A 94 13.96 5.93 1.80
N LYS A 95 14.69 6.42 2.80
CA LYS A 95 16.15 6.26 2.90
C LYS A 95 16.54 4.86 3.34
#